data_AF-A0A2V6QKY6-F1
#
_entry.id   AF-A0A2V6QKY6-F1
#
_cell.length_a   1.000
_cell.length_b   1.000
_cell.length_c   1.000
_cell.angle_alpha   90.00
_cell.angle_beta   90.00
_cell.angle_gamma   90.00
#
_symmetry.space_group_name_H-M   'P 1'
#
loop_
_entity.id
_entity.type
_entity.pdbx_description
1 polymer ?
#
loop_
_entity_poly.entity_id
_entity_poly.type
_entity_poly.pdbx_seq_one_letter_code
_entity_poly.pdbx_strand_id
1 'polypeptide(L)' 'MDRDEMKGKVEKAKGYVKEKAGEITDDPTLEAEGKIDRASGAVRESFGKAKRKVKEGIEEIADDADAEEE' A
#
# COMPACT_ATOMS: atom_id res chain seq x y z
N MET A 1 8.66 6.41 9.19
CA MET A 1 7.31 5.94 8.76
C MET A 1 6.67 7.05 7.98
N ASP A 2 6.53 6.89 6.67
CA ASP A 2 5.94 7.88 5.77
C ASP A 2 4.42 8.00 5.96
N ARG A 3 3.85 9.19 5.72
CA ARG A 3 2.41 9.45 5.83
C ARG A 3 1.57 8.50 4.98
N ASP A 4 2.05 8.14 3.80
CA ASP A 4 1.39 7.20 2.89
C ASP A 4 1.26 5.80 3.49
N GLU A 5 2.26 5.36 4.26
CA GLU A 5 2.26 4.04 4.87
C GLU A 5 1.27 3.95 6.04
N MET A 6 1.12 5.05 6.81
CA MET A 6 0.04 5.17 7.79
C MET A 6 -1.33 5.21 7.13
N LYS A 7 -1.49 5.96 6.04
CA LYS A 7 -2.77 6.09 5.32
C LYS A 7 -3.23 4.73 4.77
N GLY A 8 -2.31 3.94 4.20
CA GLY A 8 -2.61 2.58 3.73
C GLY A 8 -3.02 1.63 4.86
N LYS A 9 -2.40 1.73 6.04
CA LYS A 9 -2.81 0.95 7.22
C LYS A 9 -4.21 1.33 7.72
N VAL A 10 -4.53 2.62 7.74
CA VAL A 10 -5.86 3.12 8.12
C VAL A 10 -6.93 2.67 7.13
N GLU A 11 -6.66 2.75 5.81
CA GLU A 11 -7.58 2.26 4.78
C GLU A 11 -7.82 0.74 4.91
N LYS A 12 -6.77 -0.06 5.15
CA LYS A 12 -6.91 -1.51 5.43
C LYS A 12 -7.77 -1.80 6.66
N ALA A 13 -7.56 -1.07 7.75
CA ALA A 13 -8.34 -1.23 8.98
C ALA A 13 -9.81 -0.85 8.75
N LYS A 14 -10.07 0.26 8.06
CA LYS A 14 -11.43 0.71 7.71
C LYS A 14 -12.16 -0.30 6.82
N GLY A 15 -11.48 -0.85 5.81
CA GLY A 15 -12.02 -1.89 4.94
C GLY A 15 -12.39 -3.15 5.72
N TYR A 16 -11.52 -3.59 6.65
CA TYR A 16 -11.82 -4.74 7.52
C TYR A 16 -13.04 -4.52 8.40
N VAL A 17 -13.18 -3.31 8.97
CA VAL A 17 -14.34 -2.96 9.80
C VAL A 17 -15.62 -2.95 8.96
N LYS A 18 -15.61 -2.37 7.75
CA LYS A 18 -16.78 -2.39 6.85
C LYS A 18 -17.17 -3.80 6.42
N GLU A 19 -16.18 -4.64 6.09
CA GLU A 19 -16.39 -6.04 5.70
C GLU A 19 -17.07 -6.82 6.84
N LYS A 20 -16.51 -6.72 8.06
CA LYS A 20 -17.08 -7.34 9.25
C LYS A 20 -18.46 -6.79 9.61
N ALA A 21 -18.66 -5.48 9.50
CA ALA A 21 -19.94 -4.86 9.78
C ALA A 21 -21.00 -5.32 8.78
N GLY A 22 -20.69 -5.36 7.48
CA GLY A 22 -21.58 -5.87 6.44
C GLY A 22 -21.95 -7.33 6.64
N GLU A 23 -20.99 -8.19 7.02
CA GLU A 23 -21.25 -9.60 7.37
C GLU A 23 -22.21 -9.72 8.56
N ILE A 24 -22.06 -8.89 9.60
CA ILE A 24 -22.90 -8.93 10.81
C ILE A 24 -24.30 -8.38 10.54
N THR A 25 -24.41 -7.34 9.71
CA THR A 25 -25.69 -6.69 9.40
C THR A 25 -26.39 -7.26 8.18
N ASP A 26 -25.83 -8.30 7.54
CA ASP A 26 -26.30 -8.87 6.27
C ASP A 26 -26.43 -7.79 5.16
N ASP A 27 -25.49 -6.83 5.15
CA ASP A 27 -25.48 -5.72 4.19
C ASP A 27 -24.42 -5.95 3.10
N PRO A 28 -24.82 -6.33 1.87
CA PRO A 28 -23.90 -6.68 0.81
C PRO A 28 -23.12 -5.46 0.27
N THR A 29 -23.64 -4.25 0.47
CA THR A 29 -22.97 -3.01 0.05
C THR A 29 -21.75 -2.76 0.93
N LEU A 30 -21.94 -2.85 2.25
CA LEU A 30 -20.86 -2.69 3.23
C LEU A 30 -19.77 -3.76 3.07
N GLU A 31 -20.16 -5.01 2.81
CA GLU A 31 -19.20 -6.09 2.55
C GLU A 31 -18.36 -5.81 1.30
N ALA A 32 -19.02 -5.43 0.20
CA ALA A 32 -18.36 -5.12 -1.06
C ALA A 32 -17.42 -3.92 -0.93
N GLU A 33 -17.86 -2.83 -0.28
CA GLU A 33 -17.01 -1.68 0.00
C GLU A 33 -15.78 -2.07 0.83
N GLY A 34 -15.96 -2.88 1.87
CA GLY A 34 -14.87 -3.37 2.71
C GLY A 34 -13.81 -4.15 1.93
N LYS A 35 -14.25 -5.07 1.05
CA LYS A 35 -13.37 -5.84 0.15
C LYS A 35 -12.60 -4.94 -0.82
N ILE A 36 -13.28 -3.95 -1.43
CA ILE A 36 -12.68 -3.02 -2.39
C ILE A 36 -11.63 -2.12 -1.72
N ASP A 37 -11.95 -1.55 -0.56
CA ASP A 37 -11.04 -0.73 0.24
C ASP A 37 -9.77 -1.53 0.62
N ARG A 38 -9.95 -2.79 1.05
CA ARG A 38 -8.84 -3.68 1.45
C ARG A 38 -7.95 -4.06 0.27
N ALA A 39 -8.54 -4.38 -0.88
CA ALA A 39 -7.83 -4.69 -2.11
C ALA A 39 -7.03 -3.48 -2.63
N SER A 40 -7.66 -2.30 -2.66
CA SER A 40 -6.99 -1.06 -3.07
C SER A 40 -5.79 -0.72 -2.17
N GLY A 41 -5.94 -0.88 -0.85
CA GLY A 41 -4.85 -0.70 0.10
C GLY A 41 -3.69 -1.68 -0.11
N ALA A 42 -3.98 -2.95 -0.44
CA ALA A 42 -2.97 -3.96 -0.74
C ALA A 42 -2.22 -3.68 -2.05
N VAL A 43 -2.93 -3.21 -3.08
CA VAL A 43 -2.34 -2.83 -4.37
C VAL A 43 -1.42 -1.61 -4.19
N ARG A 44 -1.87 -0.56 -3.48
CA ARG A 44 -1.03 0.62 -3.19
C ARG A 44 0.22 0.26 -2.40
N GLU A 45 0.11 -0.60 -1.40
CA GLU A 45 1.27 -1.02 -0.60
C GLU A 45 2.29 -1.79 -1.45
N SER A 46 1.81 -2.71 -2.29
CA SER A 46 2.66 -3.49 -3.20
C SER A 46 3.35 -2.59 -4.22
N PHE A 47 2.61 -1.66 -4.81
CA PHE A 47 3.14 -0.71 -5.78
C PHE A 47 4.16 0.24 -5.14
N GLY A 48 3.88 0.74 -3.93
CA GLY A 48 4.82 1.57 -3.17
C GLY A 48 6.12 0.84 -2.83
N LYS A 49 6.03 -0.43 -2.40
CA LYS A 49 7.21 -1.28 -2.15
C LYS A 49 8.03 -1.53 -3.42
N ALA A 50 7.37 -1.82 -4.54
CA ALA A 50 8.05 -2.03 -5.83
C ALA A 50 8.76 -0.76 -6.30
N LYS A 51 8.08 0.40 -6.24
CA LYS A 51 8.68 1.70 -6.60
C LYS A 51 9.91 2.02 -5.74
N ARG A 52 9.86 1.76 -4.43
CA ARG A 52 11.00 1.96 -3.52
C ARG A 52 12.19 1.09 -3.92
N LYS A 53 11.99 -0.22 -4.14
CA LYS A 53 13.06 -1.13 -4.60
C LYS A 53 13.72 -0.68 -5.90
N VAL A 54 12.92 -0.22 -6.86
CA VAL A 54 13.45 0.29 -8.14
C VAL A 54 14.26 1.56 -7.91
N LYS A 55 13.77 2.48 -7.09
CA LYS A 55 14.50 3.72 -6.76
C LYS A 55 15.83 3.44 -6.05
N GLU A 56 15.83 2.54 -5.07
CA GLU A 56 17.02 2.11 -4.32
C GLU A 56 18.07 1.49 -5.24
N GLY A 57 17.63 0.62 -6.17
CA GLY A 57 18.53 0.04 -7.18
C GLY A 57 19.11 1.10 -8.12
N ILE A 58 18.34 2.11 -8.52
CA ILE A 58 18.82 3.22 -9.38
C ILE A 58 19.80 4.12 -8.64
N GLU A 59 19.58 4.40 -7.36
CA GLU A 59 20.51 5.18 -6.53
C GLU A 59 21.84 4.45 -6.34
N GLU A 60 21.84 3.12 -6.19
CA GLU A 60 23.07 2.30 -6.10
C GLU A 60 23.93 2.39 -7.37
N ILE A 61 23.34 2.23 -8.56
CA ILE A 61 24.08 2.37 -9.84
C ILE A 61 24.55 3.79 -10.10
N ALA A 62 23.82 4.80 -9.61
CA ALA A 62 24.25 6.19 -9.74
C ALA A 62 25.47 6.48 -8.85
N ASP A 63 25.49 5.93 -7.63
CA ASP A 63 26.61 6.09 -6.68
C ASP A 63 27.88 5.37 -7.18
N ASP A 64 27.73 4.17 -7.76
CA ASP A 64 28.85 3.39 -8.33
C ASP A 64 29.46 4.06 -9.57
N ALA A 65 28.66 4.76 -10.38
CA ALA A 65 29.12 5.47 -11.56
C ALA A 65 29.84 6.80 -11.25
N ASP A 66 29.44 7.49 -10.17
CA ASP A 66 30.09 8.74 -9.73
C ASP A 66 31.46 8.46 -9.09
N ALA A 67 31.66 7.27 -8.51
CA ALA A 67 32.91 6.85 -7.87
C ALA A 67 34.06 6.50 -8.84
N GLU A 68 33.78 6.25 -10.13
CA GLU A 68 34.82 5.99 -11.15
C GLU A 68 35.39 7.27 -11.80
N GLU A 69 34.86 8.46 -11.47
CA GLU A 69 35.31 9.75 -12.03
C GLU A 69 36.39 10.48 -11.19
N GLU A 70 36.72 10.02 -9.96
CA GLU A 70 37.81 10.54 -9.11
C GLU A 70 39.18 9.83 -9.28
#